data_AF-A0AA43UGN5-F1
#
_entry.id   AF-A0AA43UGN5-F1
#
_cell.length_a   1.000
_cell.length_b   1.000
_cell.length_c   1.000
_cell.angle_alpha   90.00
_cell.angle_beta   90.00
_cell.angle_gamma   90.00
#
_symmetry.space_group_name_H-M   'P 1'
#
loop_
_entity.id
_entity.type
_entity.pdbx_description
1 polymer ?
#
loop_
_entity_poly.entity_id
_entity_poly.type
_entity_poly.pdbx_seq_one_letter_code
_entity_poly.pdbx_strand_id
1 'polypeptide(L)'
;MNIFRDKSNFNKLFFKIIIGLIIIQLFRSVLMITSNFILKPGHDFLLFNLCKAISLLVTIILLFLYFKPSWVELSYSINNNKLLYSLGFVILLILSFIPFTFNWELDILFINLYGVFLIPFFEESIFRGFIWNKLNNQLNNEYGVLFITSVLFAFWHTGYLDVFLLNSNSGNIFNLLIFKVIFGFVLGLILGFARLKTDNIYLSFLLHGFWNLFSF
;
A
#
# COMPACT_ATOMS: atom_id res chain seq x y z
N MET A 1 16.52 28.59 16.83
CA MET A 1 15.67 27.80 15.89
C MET A 1 14.28 28.43 15.94
N ASN A 2 13.73 28.88 14.80
CA ASN A 2 12.57 29.79 14.79
C ASN A 2 11.28 28.99 14.54
N ILE A 3 10.49 28.77 15.59
CA ILE A 3 9.33 27.85 15.65
C ILE A 3 8.31 28.10 14.52
N PHE A 4 8.11 29.35 14.12
CA PHE A 4 7.20 29.71 13.03
C PHE A 4 7.68 29.24 11.65
N ARG A 5 9.01 29.23 11.42
CA ARG A 5 9.61 28.79 10.16
C ARG A 5 9.49 27.27 10.01
N ASP A 6 9.73 26.53 11.08
CA ASP A 6 9.65 25.06 11.11
C ASP A 6 8.21 24.57 10.90
N LYS A 7 7.22 25.22 11.56
CA LYS A 7 5.80 24.93 11.36
C LYS A 7 5.34 25.21 9.91
N SER A 8 5.81 26.30 9.30
CA SER A 8 5.49 26.62 7.90
C SER A 8 6.06 25.60 6.91
N ASN A 9 7.24 25.05 7.20
CA ASN A 9 7.89 24.04 6.36
C ASN A 9 7.17 22.69 6.46
N PHE A 10 6.77 22.30 7.67
CA PHE A 10 5.96 21.11 7.89
C PHE A 10 4.64 21.17 7.12
N ASN A 11 3.87 22.26 7.25
CA ASN A 11 2.58 22.41 6.57
C ASN A 11 2.73 22.31 5.04
N LYS A 12 3.78 22.93 4.48
CA LYS A 12 4.08 22.83 3.04
C LYS A 12 4.42 21.40 2.63
N LEU A 13 5.23 20.68 3.41
CA LEU A 13 5.56 19.28 3.13
C LEU A 13 4.32 18.39 3.21
N PHE A 14 3.54 18.52 4.28
CA PHE A 14 2.33 17.73 4.50
C PHE A 14 1.32 17.92 3.36
N PHE A 15 1.11 19.16 2.92
CA PHE A 15 0.25 19.46 1.79
C PHE A 15 0.76 18.86 0.48
N LYS A 16 2.08 18.91 0.22
CA LYS A 16 2.70 18.24 -0.93
C LYS A 16 2.49 16.73 -0.90
N ILE A 17 2.60 16.10 0.27
CA ILE A 17 2.35 14.66 0.44
C ILE A 17 0.90 14.32 0.07
N ILE A 18 -0.07 15.06 0.61
CA ILE A 18 -1.50 14.84 0.30
C ILE A 18 -1.76 14.98 -1.21
N ILE A 19 -1.28 16.06 -1.82
CA ILE A 19 -1.44 16.26 -3.28
C ILE A 19 -0.79 15.11 -4.05
N GLY A 20 0.42 14.69 -3.69
CA GLY A 20 1.11 13.57 -4.32
C GLY A 20 0.29 12.29 -4.25
N LEU A 21 -0.24 11.95 -3.08
CA LEU A 21 -1.09 10.77 -2.89
C LEU A 21 -2.37 10.83 -3.75
N ILE A 22 -3.02 12.00 -3.81
CA ILE A 22 -4.20 12.20 -4.65
C ILE A 22 -3.86 12.02 -6.13
N ILE A 23 -2.77 12.62 -6.61
CA ILE A 23 -2.34 12.51 -8.01
C ILE A 23 -2.05 11.05 -8.36
N ILE A 24 -1.35 10.33 -7.49
CA ILE A 24 -1.04 8.90 -7.70
C ILE A 24 -2.32 8.08 -7.81
N GLN A 25 -3.29 8.30 -6.91
CA GLN A 25 -4.55 7.54 -6.94
C GLN A 25 -5.42 7.91 -8.14
N LEU A 26 -5.49 9.18 -8.53
CA LEU A 26 -6.20 9.60 -9.73
C LEU A 26 -5.59 8.98 -10.98
N PHE A 27 -4.26 8.99 -11.09
CA PHE A 27 -3.56 8.36 -12.21
C PHE A 27 -3.85 6.86 -12.29
N ARG A 28 -3.73 6.14 -11.17
CA ARG A 28 -4.08 4.70 -11.10
C ARG A 28 -5.54 4.47 -11.48
N SER A 29 -6.46 5.30 -10.98
CA SER A 29 -7.90 5.19 -11.28
C SER A 29 -8.20 5.41 -12.76
N VAL A 30 -7.52 6.36 -13.41
CA VAL A 30 -7.65 6.58 -14.87
C VAL A 30 -7.21 5.33 -15.63
N LEU A 31 -6.09 4.69 -15.25
CA LEU A 31 -5.65 3.43 -15.87
C LEU A 31 -6.68 2.30 -15.67
N MET A 32 -7.27 2.20 -14.47
CA MET A 32 -8.30 1.19 -14.17
C MET A 32 -9.58 1.43 -14.97
N ILE A 33 -10.09 2.66 -15.01
CA ILE A 33 -11.31 3.00 -15.75
C ILE A 33 -11.09 2.81 -17.25
N THR A 34 -9.94 3.23 -17.78
CA THR A 34 -9.58 3.08 -19.19
C THR A 34 -9.48 1.60 -19.58
N SER A 35 -8.81 0.79 -18.78
CA SER A 35 -8.71 -0.65 -19.05
C SER A 35 -10.08 -1.34 -18.98
N ASN A 36 -10.93 -0.97 -18.01
CA ASN A 36 -12.29 -1.48 -17.94
C ASN A 36 -13.14 -1.07 -19.15
N PHE A 37 -12.99 0.15 -19.66
CA PHE A 37 -13.72 0.63 -20.84
C PHE A 37 -13.29 -0.08 -22.14
N ILE A 38 -11.98 -0.32 -22.31
CA ILE A 38 -11.42 -0.96 -23.51
C ILE A 38 -11.67 -2.47 -23.50
N LEU A 39 -11.35 -3.13 -22.39
CA LEU A 39 -11.36 -4.60 -22.29
C LEU A 39 -12.72 -5.17 -21.88
N LYS A 40 -13.59 -4.35 -21.26
CA LYS A 40 -14.94 -4.71 -20.83
C LYS A 40 -15.00 -6.06 -20.09
N PRO A 41 -14.28 -6.22 -18.98
CA PRO A 41 -14.20 -7.50 -18.26
C PRO A 41 -15.58 -8.03 -17.82
N GLY A 42 -16.55 -7.16 -17.56
CA GLY A 42 -17.90 -7.59 -17.18
C GLY A 42 -17.88 -8.44 -15.91
N HIS A 43 -18.25 -9.72 -16.03
CA HIS A 43 -18.20 -10.70 -14.94
C HIS A 43 -16.95 -11.60 -14.98
N ASP A 44 -16.02 -11.39 -15.90
CA ASP A 44 -14.73 -12.10 -15.94
C ASP A 44 -13.86 -11.64 -14.76
N PHE A 45 -13.85 -12.48 -13.73
CA PHE A 45 -13.14 -12.24 -12.49
C PHE A 45 -11.62 -12.14 -12.69
N LEU A 46 -11.04 -13.00 -13.52
CA LEU A 46 -9.59 -13.00 -13.77
C LEU A 46 -9.19 -11.72 -14.51
N LEU A 47 -9.90 -11.38 -15.58
CA LEU A 47 -9.59 -10.20 -16.38
C LEU A 47 -9.76 -8.91 -15.58
N PHE A 48 -10.80 -8.81 -14.76
CA PHE A 48 -10.99 -7.66 -13.87
C PHE A 48 -9.82 -7.50 -12.88
N ASN A 49 -9.36 -8.60 -12.26
CA ASN A 49 -8.23 -8.56 -11.34
C ASN A 49 -6.90 -8.26 -12.03
N LEU A 50 -6.70 -8.73 -13.27
CA LEU A 50 -5.54 -8.37 -14.10
C LEU A 50 -5.50 -6.87 -14.38
N CYS A 51 -6.64 -6.25 -14.73
CA CYS A 51 -6.74 -4.80 -14.93
C CYS A 51 -6.32 -4.02 -13.68
N LYS A 52 -6.78 -4.43 -12.50
CA LYS A 52 -6.34 -3.81 -11.22
C LYS A 52 -4.83 -3.93 -11.04
N ALA A 53 -4.29 -5.13 -11.23
CA ALA A 53 -2.87 -5.40 -11.03
C ALA A 53 -1.99 -4.61 -11.99
N ILE A 54 -2.35 -4.57 -13.27
CA ILE A 54 -1.63 -3.81 -14.29
C ILE A 54 -1.70 -2.31 -13.99
N SER A 55 -2.87 -1.78 -13.62
CA SER A 55 -3.00 -0.36 -13.26
C SER A 55 -2.05 0.04 -12.12
N LEU A 56 -1.90 -0.84 -11.12
CA LEU A 56 -0.99 -0.63 -10.01
C LEU A 56 0.47 -0.78 -10.44
N LEU A 57 0.82 -1.83 -11.19
CA LEU A 57 2.18 -2.07 -11.70
C LEU A 57 2.69 -0.89 -12.54
N VAL A 58 1.89 -0.41 -13.47
CA VAL A 58 2.24 0.74 -14.31
C VAL A 58 2.46 1.99 -13.44
N THR A 59 1.59 2.21 -12.44
CA THR A 59 1.74 3.32 -11.49
C THR A 59 3.06 3.21 -10.71
N ILE A 60 3.39 2.02 -10.19
CA ILE A 60 4.66 1.75 -9.49
C ILE A 60 5.84 2.05 -10.40
N ILE A 61 5.87 1.46 -11.59
CA ILE A 61 7.00 1.57 -12.53
C ILE A 61 7.25 3.05 -12.89
N LEU A 62 6.20 3.80 -13.22
CA LEU A 62 6.34 5.21 -13.58
C LEU A 62 6.83 6.06 -12.40
N LEU A 63 6.35 5.80 -11.18
CA LEU A 63 6.84 6.49 -9.99
C LEU A 63 8.32 6.20 -9.73
N PHE A 64 8.74 4.94 -9.87
CA PHE A 64 10.14 4.56 -9.72
C PHE A 64 11.02 5.15 -10.83
N LEU A 65 10.53 5.25 -12.07
CA LEU A 65 11.26 5.88 -13.17
C LEU A 65 11.38 7.40 -13.00
N TYR A 66 10.34 8.07 -12.50
CA TYR A 66 10.31 9.52 -12.31
C TYR A 66 11.12 9.97 -11.10
N PHE A 67 10.88 9.36 -9.93
CA PHE A 67 11.54 9.76 -8.69
C PHE A 67 12.89 9.09 -8.47
N LYS A 68 13.11 7.91 -9.08
CA LYS A 68 14.33 7.08 -8.90
C LYS A 68 14.74 6.97 -7.43
N PRO A 69 13.81 6.57 -6.53
CA PRO A 69 14.11 6.53 -5.10
C PRO A 69 15.22 5.51 -4.83
N SER A 70 16.14 5.87 -3.95
CA SER A 70 17.15 4.91 -3.48
C SER A 70 16.53 3.92 -2.47
N TRP A 71 17.05 2.70 -2.42
CA TRP A 71 16.61 1.68 -1.45
C TRP A 71 16.75 2.16 0.00
N VAL A 72 17.76 2.99 0.29
CA VAL A 72 17.97 3.60 1.60
C VAL A 72 16.86 4.61 1.93
N GLU A 73 16.44 5.44 0.98
CA GLU A 73 15.32 6.39 1.17
C GLU A 73 13.98 5.69 1.40
N LEU A 74 13.83 4.47 0.88
CA LEU A 74 12.67 3.60 1.11
C LEU A 74 12.81 2.75 2.39
N SER A 75 13.88 2.93 3.16
CA SER A 75 14.18 2.17 4.38
C SER A 75 14.31 0.66 4.17
N TYR A 76 14.82 0.25 3.00
CA TYR A 76 15.37 -1.09 2.77
C TYR A 76 16.87 -1.08 3.12
N SER A 77 17.18 -1.28 4.41
CA SER A 77 18.55 -1.34 4.92
C SER A 77 19.05 -2.78 5.09
N ILE A 78 20.36 -3.00 5.00
CA ILE A 78 20.96 -4.31 5.33
C ILE A 78 20.65 -4.61 6.81
N ASN A 79 19.94 -5.71 7.05
CA ASN A 79 19.42 -6.05 8.36
C ASN A 79 20.09 -7.30 8.95
N ASN A 80 20.44 -7.23 10.23
CA ASN A 80 20.94 -8.34 11.04
C ASN A 80 19.94 -9.51 11.14
N ASN A 81 18.65 -9.24 11.03
CA ASN A 81 17.55 -10.20 11.07
C ASN A 81 17.19 -10.77 9.69
N LYS A 82 18.13 -10.79 8.73
CA LYS A 82 17.91 -11.27 7.36
C LYS A 82 17.26 -12.66 7.34
N LEU A 83 17.72 -13.59 8.18
CA LEU A 83 17.15 -14.93 8.27
C LEU A 83 15.66 -14.91 8.66
N LEU A 84 15.29 -14.12 9.67
CA LEU A 84 13.91 -13.99 10.12
C LEU A 84 13.00 -13.47 8.99
N TYR A 85 13.45 -12.44 8.27
CA TYR A 85 12.65 -11.88 7.16
C TYR A 85 12.59 -12.81 5.96
N SER A 86 13.67 -13.53 5.65
CA SER A 86 13.66 -14.55 4.60
C SER A 86 12.70 -15.69 4.96
N LEU A 87 12.72 -16.17 6.21
CA LEU A 87 11.77 -17.18 6.69
C LEU A 87 10.33 -16.66 6.63
N GLY A 88 10.09 -15.43 7.11
CA GLY A 88 8.77 -14.80 7.03
C GLY A 88 8.26 -14.68 5.60
N PHE A 89 9.12 -14.29 4.66
CA PHE A 89 8.80 -14.22 3.23
C PHE A 89 8.46 -15.60 2.65
N VAL A 90 9.25 -16.63 2.97
CA VAL A 90 8.99 -18.01 2.53
C VAL A 90 7.67 -18.53 3.10
N ILE A 91 7.39 -18.30 4.40
CA ILE A 91 6.11 -18.66 5.02
C ILE A 91 4.97 -17.94 4.31
N LEU A 92 5.10 -16.64 4.07
CA LEU A 92 4.07 -15.86 3.38
C LEU A 92 3.82 -16.36 1.96
N LEU A 93 4.89 -16.77 1.25
CA LEU A 93 4.80 -17.37 -0.07
C LEU A 93 4.05 -18.70 0.00
N ILE A 94 4.42 -19.60 0.91
CA ILE A 94 3.73 -20.88 1.09
C ILE A 94 2.24 -20.65 1.39
N LEU A 95 1.91 -19.76 2.33
CA LEU A 95 0.52 -19.45 2.67
C LEU A 95 -0.27 -18.89 1.48
N SER A 96 0.36 -18.10 0.62
CA SER A 96 -0.27 -17.58 -0.61
C SER A 96 -0.61 -18.68 -1.63
N PHE A 97 0.17 -19.77 -1.63
CA PHE A 97 -0.03 -20.92 -2.52
C PHE A 97 -1.06 -21.93 -1.98
N ILE A 98 -1.32 -21.99 -0.67
CA ILE A 98 -2.25 -22.97 -0.08
C ILE A 98 -3.65 -22.93 -0.73
N PRO A 99 -4.32 -21.76 -0.87
CA PRO A 99 -5.65 -21.70 -1.48
C PRO A 99 -5.69 -22.29 -2.90
N PHE A 100 -4.64 -22.05 -3.68
CA PHE A 100 -4.49 -22.60 -5.04
C PHE A 100 -4.47 -24.13 -5.04
N THR A 101 -3.83 -24.77 -4.06
CA THR A 101 -3.68 -26.23 -4.05
C THR A 101 -4.98 -27.00 -3.79
N PHE A 102 -6.04 -26.35 -3.29
CA PHE A 102 -7.32 -27.01 -3.06
C PHE A 102 -8.06 -27.30 -4.37
N ASN A 103 -8.08 -26.34 -5.31
CA ASN A 103 -8.88 -26.42 -6.54
C ASN A 103 -8.10 -26.17 -7.84
N TRP A 104 -6.78 -25.91 -7.77
CA TRP A 104 -5.93 -25.58 -8.92
C TRP A 104 -6.38 -24.32 -9.70
N GLU A 105 -7.01 -23.38 -8.99
CA GLU A 105 -7.56 -22.13 -9.53
C GLU A 105 -6.47 -21.05 -9.67
N LEU A 106 -5.96 -20.88 -10.90
CA LEU A 106 -4.86 -19.96 -11.21
C LEU A 106 -5.19 -18.48 -10.91
N ASP A 107 -6.45 -18.11 -11.01
CA ASP A 107 -6.97 -16.80 -10.64
C ASP A 107 -6.82 -16.50 -9.15
N ILE A 108 -7.09 -17.48 -8.28
CA ILE A 108 -6.85 -17.36 -6.83
C ILE A 108 -5.36 -17.15 -6.56
N LEU A 109 -4.49 -17.95 -7.20
CA LEU A 109 -3.04 -17.80 -7.03
C LEU A 109 -2.58 -16.39 -7.43
N PHE A 110 -3.05 -15.91 -8.57
CA PHE A 110 -2.70 -14.58 -9.07
C PHE A 110 -3.14 -13.48 -8.10
N ILE A 111 -4.37 -13.53 -7.61
CA ILE A 111 -4.92 -12.53 -6.69
C ILE A 111 -4.16 -12.53 -5.38
N ASN A 112 -3.82 -13.71 -4.86
CA ASN A 112 -3.02 -13.83 -3.65
C ASN A 112 -1.64 -13.22 -3.85
N LEU A 113 -0.92 -13.58 -4.92
CA LEU A 113 0.43 -13.05 -5.16
C LEU A 113 0.41 -11.53 -5.35
N TYR A 114 -0.53 -11.03 -6.14
CA TYR A 114 -0.75 -9.60 -6.33
C TYR A 114 -1.06 -8.88 -5.01
N GLY A 115 -2.03 -9.41 -4.26
CA GLY A 115 -2.55 -8.79 -3.05
C GLY A 115 -1.60 -8.88 -1.86
N VAL A 116 -0.83 -9.96 -1.75
CA VAL A 116 0.08 -10.23 -0.63
C VAL A 116 1.45 -9.62 -0.83
N PHE A 117 1.94 -9.53 -2.07
CA PHE A 117 3.28 -9.01 -2.33
C PHE A 117 3.25 -7.64 -3.00
N LEU A 118 2.51 -7.47 -4.09
CA LEU A 118 2.62 -6.24 -4.87
C LEU A 118 2.00 -5.04 -4.15
N ILE A 119 0.78 -5.19 -3.61
CA ILE A 119 0.11 -4.11 -2.88
C ILE A 119 0.95 -3.68 -1.66
N PRO A 120 1.34 -4.60 -0.74
CA PRO A 120 2.16 -4.23 0.41
C PRO A 120 3.51 -3.64 0.03
N PHE A 121 4.15 -4.14 -1.02
CA PHE A 121 5.43 -3.59 -1.48
C PHE A 121 5.27 -2.11 -1.83
N PHE A 122 4.25 -1.77 -2.60
CA PHE A 122 4.00 -0.39 -3.01
C PHE A 122 3.62 0.49 -1.83
N GLU A 123 2.63 0.06 -1.06
CA GLU A 123 2.09 0.88 0.01
C GLU A 123 3.10 1.07 1.14
N GLU A 124 3.82 0.02 1.57
CA GLU A 124 4.84 0.18 2.61
C GLU A 124 6.02 1.03 2.14
N SER A 125 6.43 0.92 0.87
CA SER A 125 7.49 1.77 0.32
C SER A 125 7.09 3.26 0.34
N ILE A 126 5.83 3.58 0.06
CA ILE A 126 5.31 4.95 0.14
C ILE A 126 5.16 5.41 1.58
N PHE A 127 4.42 4.66 2.41
CA PHE A 127 3.99 5.15 3.72
C PHE A 127 5.06 4.99 4.80
N ARG A 128 5.75 3.84 4.85
CA ARG A 128 6.72 3.48 5.91
C ARG A 128 8.16 3.70 5.48
N GLY A 129 8.40 3.81 4.17
CA GLY A 129 9.64 4.32 3.60
C GLY A 129 9.58 5.83 3.40
N PHE A 130 9.11 6.28 2.24
CA PHE A 130 9.25 7.65 1.78
C PHE A 130 8.58 8.70 2.69
N ILE A 131 7.28 8.59 2.94
CA ILE A 131 6.51 9.56 3.73
C ILE A 131 7.02 9.58 5.17
N TRP A 132 7.22 8.42 5.77
CA TRP A 132 7.77 8.29 7.11
C TRP A 132 9.08 9.07 7.26
N ASN A 133 10.05 8.81 6.39
CA ASN A 133 11.37 9.45 6.46
C ASN A 133 11.28 10.97 6.25
N LYS A 134 10.44 11.43 5.31
CA LYS A 134 10.23 12.87 5.08
C LYS A 134 9.61 13.56 6.30
N LEU A 135 8.62 12.94 6.93
CA LEU A 135 7.95 13.50 8.11
C LEU A 135 8.85 13.45 9.35
N ASN A 136 9.58 12.35 9.56
CA ASN A 136 10.46 12.19 10.71
C ASN A 136 11.58 13.24 10.72
N ASN A 137 12.17 13.51 9.55
CA ASN A 137 13.19 14.55 9.38
C ASN A 137 12.70 15.98 9.67
N GLN A 138 11.38 16.22 9.68
CA GLN A 138 10.80 17.53 9.98
C GLN A 138 10.22 17.62 11.39
N LEU A 139 9.63 16.54 11.91
CA LEU A 139 8.94 16.53 13.19
C LEU A 139 9.83 16.13 14.37
N ASN A 140 10.87 15.30 14.14
CA ASN A 140 11.68 14.66 15.18
C ASN A 140 10.82 13.99 16.28
N ASN A 141 9.65 13.46 15.92
CA ASN A 141 8.72 12.79 16.83
C ASN A 141 8.11 11.58 16.14
N GLU A 142 8.69 10.41 16.40
CA GLU A 142 8.34 9.18 15.69
C GLU A 142 6.92 8.70 15.99
N TYR A 143 6.39 8.95 17.19
CA TYR A 143 4.99 8.63 17.53
C TYR A 143 4.01 9.54 16.77
N GLY A 144 4.37 10.81 16.59
CA GLY A 144 3.61 11.73 15.74
C GLY A 144 3.63 11.28 14.27
N VAL A 145 4.78 10.85 13.76
CA VAL A 145 4.92 10.28 12.41
C VAL A 145 4.10 9.00 12.26
N LEU A 146 4.13 8.11 13.26
CA LEU A 146 3.30 6.90 13.29
C LEU A 146 1.82 7.25 13.13
N PHE A 147 1.32 8.18 13.94
CA PHE A 147 -0.07 8.57 13.90
C PHE A 147 -0.44 9.18 12.54
N ILE A 148 0.34 10.15 12.04
CA ILE A 148 0.07 10.84 10.78
C ILE A 148 0.11 9.85 9.60
N THR A 149 1.13 9.00 9.51
CA THR A 149 1.24 8.01 8.44
C THR A 149 0.11 6.99 8.48
N SER A 150 -0.36 6.61 9.68
CA SER A 150 -1.53 5.72 9.84
C SER A 150 -2.82 6.37 9.36
N VAL A 151 -3.04 7.67 9.66
CA VAL A 151 -4.19 8.42 9.14
C VAL A 151 -4.12 8.55 7.62
N LEU A 152 -2.96 8.91 7.07
CA LEU A 152 -2.80 9.02 5.61
C LEU A 152 -3.02 7.65 4.93
N PHE A 153 -2.52 6.58 5.51
CA PHE A 153 -2.73 5.21 5.02
C PHE A 153 -4.19 4.78 5.12
N ALA A 154 -4.92 5.18 6.16
CA ALA A 154 -6.36 4.94 6.28
C ALA A 154 -7.15 5.58 5.12
N PHE A 155 -6.91 6.87 4.86
CA PHE A 155 -7.57 7.58 3.77
C PHE A 155 -7.09 7.16 2.39
N TRP A 156 -5.85 6.67 2.26
CA TRP A 156 -5.35 6.10 1.02
C TRP A 156 -6.25 4.99 0.47
N HIS A 157 -6.86 4.19 1.35
CA HIS A 157 -7.73 3.09 0.97
C HIS A 157 -9.03 3.54 0.29
N THR A 158 -9.47 4.79 0.47
CA THR A 158 -10.62 5.34 -0.27
C THR A 158 -10.27 5.63 -1.73
N GLY A 159 -8.99 5.71 -2.06
CA GLY A 159 -8.50 5.88 -3.42
C GLY A 159 -8.80 4.70 -4.35
N TYR A 160 -9.27 3.56 -3.82
CA TYR A 160 -9.76 2.40 -4.58
C TYR A 160 -11.26 2.44 -4.89
N LEU A 161 -11.91 3.60 -4.76
CA LEU A 161 -13.34 3.78 -5.03
C LEU A 161 -13.74 3.36 -6.46
N ASP A 162 -12.91 3.66 -7.45
CA ASP A 162 -13.07 3.22 -8.84
C ASP A 162 -13.27 1.70 -8.94
N VAL A 163 -12.49 0.91 -8.19
CA VAL A 163 -12.60 -0.56 -8.20
C VAL A 163 -13.96 -1.01 -7.68
N PHE A 164 -14.50 -0.33 -6.65
CA PHE A 164 -15.84 -0.64 -6.14
C PHE A 164 -16.94 -0.25 -7.10
N LEU A 165 -16.86 0.95 -7.67
CA LEU A 165 -17.86 1.44 -8.64
C LEU A 165 -17.92 0.56 -9.90
N LEU A 166 -16.79 0.01 -10.32
CA LEU A 166 -16.71 -0.86 -11.49
C LEU A 166 -17.05 -2.33 -11.17
N ASN A 167 -17.01 -2.73 -9.91
CA ASN A 167 -17.36 -4.08 -9.50
C ASN A 167 -18.87 -4.17 -9.24
N SER A 168 -19.58 -4.91 -10.10
CA SER A 168 -21.03 -5.10 -10.05
C SER A 168 -21.54 -5.81 -8.79
N ASN A 169 -20.65 -6.46 -8.03
CA ASN A 169 -20.98 -7.14 -6.77
C ASN A 169 -20.66 -6.31 -5.52
N SER A 170 -20.31 -5.03 -5.67
CA SER A 170 -20.09 -4.17 -4.52
C SER A 170 -21.44 -3.90 -3.82
N GLY A 171 -21.53 -4.27 -2.53
CA GLY A 171 -22.70 -3.99 -1.70
C GLY A 171 -22.84 -2.49 -1.40
N ASN A 172 -23.18 -2.13 -0.17
CA ASN A 172 -23.24 -0.71 0.21
C ASN A 172 -21.82 -0.09 0.20
N ILE A 173 -21.51 0.65 -0.88
CA ILE A 173 -20.20 1.29 -1.11
C ILE A 173 -19.83 2.23 0.04
N PHE A 174 -20.78 2.99 0.58
CA PHE A 174 -20.51 3.91 1.69
C PHE A 174 -20.01 3.17 2.93
N ASN A 175 -20.69 2.08 3.31
CA ASN A 175 -20.26 1.25 4.42
C ASN A 175 -18.88 0.62 4.16
N LEU A 176 -18.64 0.13 2.94
CA LEU A 176 -17.34 -0.44 2.54
C LEU A 176 -16.20 0.56 2.69
N LEU A 177 -16.41 1.82 2.28
CA LEU A 177 -15.41 2.89 2.43
C LEU A 177 -15.13 3.21 3.90
N ILE A 178 -16.16 3.30 4.74
CA ILE A 178 -16.00 3.54 6.18
C ILE A 178 -15.16 2.42 6.81
N PHE A 179 -15.52 1.16 6.56
CA PHE A 179 -14.77 0.03 7.10
C PHE A 179 -13.33 0.01 6.57
N LYS A 180 -13.11 0.38 5.30
CA LYS A 180 -11.74 0.51 4.76
C LYS A 180 -10.92 1.56 5.47
N VAL A 181 -11.49 2.71 5.83
CA VAL A 181 -10.77 3.73 6.61
C VAL A 181 -10.48 3.22 8.02
N ILE A 182 -11.45 2.57 8.68
CA ILE A 182 -11.26 2.05 10.05
C ILE A 182 -10.19 0.95 10.08
N PHE A 183 -10.34 -0.09 9.25
CA PHE A 183 -9.36 -1.18 9.19
C PHE A 183 -8.01 -0.72 8.64
N GLY A 184 -8.02 0.18 7.65
CA GLY A 184 -6.82 0.83 7.15
C GLY A 184 -6.10 1.59 8.25
N PHE A 185 -6.80 2.29 9.14
CA PHE A 185 -6.19 2.97 10.28
C PHE A 185 -5.59 1.98 11.30
N VAL A 186 -6.32 0.92 11.66
CA VAL A 186 -5.85 -0.11 12.60
C VAL A 186 -4.60 -0.81 12.06
N LEU A 187 -4.66 -1.29 10.81
CA LEU A 187 -3.50 -1.84 10.12
C LEU A 187 -2.37 -0.80 10.03
N GLY A 188 -2.76 0.44 9.73
CA GLY A 188 -1.96 1.67 9.81
C GLY A 188 -1.01 1.68 11.01
N LEU A 189 -1.61 1.59 12.20
CA LEU A 189 -0.94 1.62 13.49
C LEU A 189 -0.05 0.39 13.72
N ILE A 190 -0.53 -0.81 13.38
CA ILE A 190 0.24 -2.06 13.53
C ILE A 190 1.53 -2.01 12.71
N LEU A 191 1.41 -1.62 11.44
CA LEU A 191 2.54 -1.54 10.51
C LEU A 191 3.48 -0.40 10.85
N GLY A 192 2.95 0.74 11.31
CA GLY A 192 3.74 1.85 11.84
C GLY A 192 4.52 1.47 13.10
N PHE A 193 3.91 0.70 14.01
CA PHE A 193 4.57 0.20 15.21
C PHE A 193 5.68 -0.80 14.87
N ALA A 194 5.46 -1.69 13.90
CA ALA A 194 6.50 -2.56 13.36
C ALA A 194 7.70 -1.75 12.85
N ARG A 195 7.44 -0.69 12.06
CA ARG A 195 8.47 0.24 11.54
C ARG A 195 9.25 0.95 12.65
N LEU A 196 8.58 1.35 13.74
CA LEU A 196 9.25 1.93 14.93
C LEU A 196 10.22 0.94 15.58
N LYS A 197 9.82 -0.34 15.67
CA LYS A 197 10.63 -1.35 16.36
C LYS A 197 11.84 -1.83 15.58
N THR A 198 11.77 -1.81 14.26
CA THR A 198 12.80 -2.42 13.41
C THR A 198 13.66 -1.42 12.65
N ASP A 199 13.25 -0.15 12.62
CA ASP A 199 13.82 0.92 11.79
C ASP A 199 13.89 0.59 10.27
N ASN A 200 13.06 -0.34 9.79
CA ASN A 200 13.00 -0.74 8.39
C ASN A 200 11.59 -1.21 8.03
N ILE A 201 11.36 -1.45 6.74
CA ILE A 201 10.03 -1.79 6.23
C ILE A 201 9.77 -3.29 6.05
N TYR A 202 10.76 -4.18 6.27
CA TYR A 202 10.58 -5.61 6.04
C TYR A 202 9.51 -6.22 6.93
N LEU A 203 9.48 -5.87 8.22
CA LEU A 203 8.46 -6.39 9.13
C LEU A 203 7.07 -5.84 8.78
N SER A 204 6.96 -4.55 8.47
CA SER A 204 5.71 -3.94 8.02
C SER A 204 5.20 -4.60 6.74
N PHE A 205 6.09 -4.84 5.77
CA PHE A 205 5.76 -5.55 4.54
C PHE A 205 5.21 -6.96 4.80
N LEU A 206 5.89 -7.75 5.64
CA LEU A 206 5.45 -9.11 5.95
C LEU A 206 4.12 -9.15 6.71
N LEU A 207 3.94 -8.26 7.69
CA LEU A 207 2.68 -8.18 8.44
C LEU A 207 1.52 -7.71 7.57
N HIS A 208 1.77 -6.78 6.65
CA HIS A 208 0.76 -6.31 5.70
C HIS A 208 0.40 -7.42 4.71
N GLY A 209 1.39 -8.10 4.11
CA GLY A 209 1.12 -9.25 3.26
C GLY A 209 0.34 -10.36 4.00
N PHE A 210 0.70 -10.63 5.25
CA PHE A 210 -0.01 -11.59 6.09
C PHE A 210 -1.46 -11.16 6.36
N TRP A 211 -1.69 -9.89 6.68
CA TRP A 211 -3.04 -9.34 6.83
C TRP A 211 -3.86 -9.55 5.56
N ASN A 212 -3.24 -9.31 4.41
CA ASN A 212 -3.89 -9.38 3.13
C ASN A 212 -4.39 -10.78 2.78
N LEU A 213 -3.73 -11.86 3.25
CA LEU A 213 -4.20 -13.24 3.08
C LEU A 213 -5.62 -13.49 3.62
N PHE A 214 -6.07 -12.71 4.61
CA PHE A 214 -7.39 -12.87 5.23
C PHE A 214 -8.38 -11.78 4.82
N SER A 215 -7.98 -10.86 3.94
CA SER A 215 -8.75 -9.67 3.60
C SER A 215 -9.37 -9.68 2.20
N PHE A 216 -9.03 -10.70 1.39
CA PHE A 216 -9.53 -10.88 0.03
C PHE A 216 -10.68 -11.88 -0.04
#